data_AF-A0A2V9SGS6-F1
#
_entry.id   AF-A0A2V9SGS6-F1
#
_cell.length_a   1.000
_cell.length_b   1.000
_cell.length_c   1.000
_cell.angle_alpha   90.00
_cell.angle_beta   90.00
_cell.angle_gamma   90.00
#
_symmetry.space_group_name_H-M   'P 1'
#
loop_
_entity.id
_entity.type
_entity.pdbx_description
1 polymer ?
#
loop_
_entity_poly.entity_id
_entity_poly.type
_entity_poly.pdbx_seq_one_letter_code
_entity_poly.pdbx_strand_id
1 'polypeptide(L)'
;MLSVITYGRNDNYGFNLHKRTAFGFNCLAEALTDEDEILFVDYNTPRHLPTLPEFIWDTLTPKALSLLKVIRISPEIHEQIKRDSPLKILENVARNAAIVRSNRLNHWVLSTNPDVL
;
A
#
# COMPACT_ATOMS: atom_id res chain seq x y z
N MET A 1 -10.14 -8.12 -14.82
CA MET A 1 -10.02 -7.69 -13.41
C MET A 1 -8.55 -7.67 -13.00
N LEU A 2 -8.17 -6.62 -12.30
CA LEU A 2 -6.82 -6.15 -12.02
C LEU A 2 -6.61 -6.04 -10.51
N SER A 3 -5.48 -6.54 -10.03
CA SER A 3 -5.00 -6.25 -8.67
C SER A 3 -3.87 -5.22 -8.75
N VAL A 4 -4.10 -4.02 -8.24
CA VAL A 4 -3.07 -2.99 -8.12
C VAL A 4 -2.33 -3.19 -6.81
N ILE A 5 -1.01 -3.31 -6.88
CA ILE A 5 -0.15 -3.56 -5.72
C ILE A 5 0.74 -2.34 -5.48
N THR A 6 0.64 -1.81 -4.27
CA THR A 6 1.40 -0.66 -3.79
C THR A 6 1.93 -0.95 -2.38
N TYR A 7 2.84 -0.11 -1.90
CA TYR A 7 3.43 -0.22 -0.58
C TYR A 7 3.88 1.15 -0.09
N GLY A 8 4.10 1.27 1.21
CA GLY A 8 4.63 2.49 1.78
C GLY A 8 4.83 2.35 3.28
N ARG A 9 5.26 3.46 3.89
CA ARG A 9 5.43 3.59 5.33
C ARG A 9 4.87 4.94 5.74
N ASN A 10 4.23 4.99 6.91
CA ASN A 10 3.77 6.26 7.46
C ASN A 10 4.93 7.05 8.08
N ASP A 11 5.75 7.69 7.25
CA ASP A 11 6.91 8.49 7.70
C ASP A 11 7.15 9.79 6.89
N ASN A 12 6.19 10.16 6.03
CA ASN A 12 6.26 11.34 5.18
C ASN A 12 7.49 11.39 4.24
N TYR A 13 8.00 10.23 3.82
CA TYR A 13 9.15 10.13 2.91
C TYR A 13 8.96 10.94 1.62
N GLY A 14 10.00 11.66 1.21
CA GLY A 14 10.01 12.39 -0.07
C GLY A 14 9.09 13.62 -0.12
N PHE A 15 8.67 14.16 1.04
CA PHE A 15 7.82 15.35 1.19
C PHE A 15 6.36 15.17 0.75
N ASN A 16 5.42 15.49 1.65
CA ASN A 16 3.97 15.42 1.45
C ASN A 16 3.47 14.03 0.99
N LEU A 17 4.10 12.95 1.46
CA LEU A 17 3.75 11.58 1.06
C LEU A 17 2.26 11.28 1.32
N HIS A 18 1.72 11.76 2.45
CA HIS A 18 0.31 11.59 2.82
C HIS A 18 -0.62 12.11 1.72
N LYS A 19 -0.39 13.34 1.27
CA LYS A 19 -1.18 13.99 0.23
C LYS A 19 -1.00 13.31 -1.13
N ARG A 20 0.24 12.96 -1.50
CA ARG A 20 0.51 12.28 -2.78
C ARG A 20 -0.14 10.89 -2.82
N THR A 21 -0.06 10.14 -1.72
CA THR A 21 -0.67 8.82 -1.59
C THR A 21 -2.19 8.88 -1.66
N ALA A 22 -2.80 9.83 -0.95
CA ALA A 22 -4.25 10.04 -1.03
C ALA A 22 -4.69 10.36 -2.46
N PHE A 23 -3.97 11.26 -3.13
CA PHE A 23 -4.24 11.61 -4.52
C PHE A 23 -4.10 10.39 -5.46
N GLY A 24 -3.00 9.63 -5.33
CA GLY A 24 -2.76 8.44 -6.13
C GLY A 24 -3.83 7.38 -5.94
N PHE A 25 -4.25 7.07 -4.70
CA PHE A 25 -5.34 6.12 -4.47
C PHE A 25 -6.67 6.59 -5.04
N ASN A 26 -7.02 7.86 -4.87
CA ASN A 26 -8.25 8.41 -5.44
C ASN A 26 -8.23 8.33 -6.97
N CYS A 27 -7.13 8.72 -7.63
CA CYS A 27 -6.99 8.62 -9.08
C CYS A 27 -7.02 7.17 -9.59
N LEU A 28 -6.33 6.25 -8.93
CA LEU A 28 -6.37 4.83 -9.26
C LEU A 28 -7.80 4.29 -9.15
N ALA A 29 -8.49 4.61 -8.05
CA ALA A 29 -9.87 4.15 -7.82
C ALA A 29 -10.82 4.60 -8.94
N GLU A 30 -10.65 5.81 -9.49
CA GLU A 30 -11.48 6.28 -10.63
C GLU A 30 -11.31 5.41 -11.88
N ALA A 31 -10.11 4.88 -12.13
CA ALA A 31 -9.82 4.04 -13.30
C ALA A 31 -10.21 2.56 -13.12
N LEU A 32 -10.52 2.12 -11.90
CA LEU A 32 -10.84 0.73 -11.55
C LEU A 32 -12.35 0.48 -11.49
N THR A 33 -12.75 -0.78 -11.63
CA THR A 33 -14.14 -1.24 -11.41
C THR A 33 -14.32 -1.86 -10.01
N ASP A 34 -15.56 -2.17 -9.63
CA ASP A 34 -15.87 -2.71 -8.29
C ASP A 34 -15.34 -4.12 -8.06
N GLU A 35 -14.97 -4.82 -9.15
CA GLU A 35 -14.37 -6.15 -9.12
C GLU A 35 -12.83 -6.10 -8.99
N ASP A 36 -12.22 -4.95 -9.21
CA ASP A 36 -10.78 -4.75 -9.04
C ASP A 36 -10.42 -4.53 -7.55
N GLU A 37 -9.13 -4.45 -7.24
CA GLU A 37 -8.68 -4.15 -5.89
C GLU A 37 -7.37 -3.37 -5.86
N ILE A 38 -7.17 -2.61 -4.78
CA ILE A 38 -5.90 -1.98 -4.46
C ILE A 38 -5.36 -2.63 -3.19
N LEU A 39 -4.24 -3.33 -3.29
CA LEU A 39 -3.52 -3.89 -2.15
C LEU A 39 -2.39 -2.94 -1.78
N PHE A 40 -2.51 -2.30 -0.62
CA PHE A 40 -1.44 -1.48 -0.05
C PHE A 40 -0.76 -2.22 1.09
N VAL A 41 0.56 -2.36 1.00
CA VAL A 41 1.36 -2.89 2.11
C VAL A 41 1.94 -1.75 2.93
N ASP A 42 1.39 -1.57 4.13
CA ASP A 42 1.97 -0.70 5.14
C ASP A 42 3.14 -1.41 5.80
N TYR A 43 4.34 -0.91 5.55
CA TYR A 43 5.58 -1.61 5.85
C TYR A 43 6.39 -0.89 6.93
N ASN A 44 6.62 -1.59 8.04
CA ASN A 44 7.49 -1.15 9.13
C ASN A 44 7.05 0.18 9.80
N THR A 45 5.80 0.61 9.63
CA THR A 45 5.25 1.75 10.40
C THR A 45 5.27 1.42 11.90
N PRO A 46 5.82 2.30 12.77
CA PRO A 46 5.85 2.10 14.21
C PRO A 46 4.49 1.69 14.77
N ARG A 47 4.48 0.74 15.71
CA ARG A 47 3.23 0.13 16.21
C ARG A 47 2.23 1.10 16.81
N HIS A 48 2.71 2.16 17.44
CA HIS A 48 1.88 3.21 18.06
C HIS A 48 1.28 4.18 17.03
N LEU A 49 1.69 4.10 15.76
CA LEU A 49 1.13 4.88 14.67
C LEU A 49 0.10 4.06 13.88
N PRO A 50 -0.93 4.73 13.35
CA PRO A 50 -1.81 4.13 12.35
C PRO A 50 -1.03 3.84 11.07
N THR A 51 -1.52 2.89 10.28
CA THR A 51 -1.04 2.68 8.91
C THR A 51 -1.22 3.95 8.09
N LEU A 52 -0.49 4.07 6.98
CA LEU A 52 -0.59 5.23 6.10
C LEU A 52 -2.04 5.46 5.61
N PRO A 53 -2.79 4.43 5.12
CA PRO A 53 -4.20 4.59 4.77
C PRO A 53 -5.11 5.00 5.92
N GLU A 54 -4.93 4.44 7.11
CA GLU A 54 -5.70 4.84 8.31
C GLU A 54 -5.40 6.30 8.70
N PHE A 55 -4.17 6.77 8.51
CA PHE A 55 -3.80 8.15 8.82
C PHE A 55 -4.43 9.17 7.88
N ILE A 56 -4.64 8.81 6.61
CA ILE A 56 -5.17 9.69 5.55
C ILE A 56 -6.63 9.38 5.20
N TRP A 57 -7.33 8.58 6.01
CA TRP A 57 -8.64 8.01 5.68
C TRP A 57 -9.70 9.06 5.31
N ASP A 58 -9.64 10.23 5.95
CA ASP A 58 -10.54 11.37 5.76
C ASP A 58 -10.32 12.08 4.40
N THR A 59 -9.21 11.80 3.73
CA THR A 59 -8.87 12.33 2.41
C THR A 59 -9.15 11.35 1.27
N LEU A 60 -9.56 10.12 1.59
CA LEU A 60 -9.88 9.10 0.61
C LEU A 60 -11.36 9.16 0.20
N THR A 61 -11.62 8.98 -1.10
CA THR A 61 -12.98 8.88 -1.63
C THR A 61 -13.67 7.58 -1.17
N PRO A 62 -15.01 7.52 -1.15
CA PRO A 62 -15.73 6.28 -0.85
C PRO A 62 -15.32 5.11 -1.76
N LYS A 63 -15.07 5.38 -3.04
CA LYS A 63 -14.62 4.37 -4.01
C LYS A 63 -13.20 3.88 -3.71
N ALA A 64 -12.28 4.78 -3.38
CA ALA A 64 -10.94 4.36 -2.95
C ALA A 64 -11.01 3.49 -1.69
N LEU A 65 -11.82 3.88 -0.70
CA LEU A 65 -12.01 3.12 0.53
C LEU A 65 -12.62 1.73 0.28
N SER A 66 -13.54 1.57 -0.68
CA SER A 66 -14.14 0.27 -0.99
C SER A 66 -13.18 -0.70 -1.70
N LEU A 67 -12.25 -0.17 -2.50
CA LEU A 67 -11.28 -0.98 -3.25
C LEU A 67 -9.98 -1.25 -2.46
N LEU A 68 -9.65 -0.42 -1.48
CA LEU A 68 -8.38 -0.47 -0.75
C LEU A 68 -8.37 -1.55 0.33
N LYS A 69 -7.38 -2.44 0.26
CA LYS A 69 -7.08 -3.48 1.24
C LYS A 69 -5.68 -3.25 1.80
N VAL A 70 -5.58 -3.13 3.12
CA VAL A 70 -4.32 -2.84 3.80
C VAL A 70 -3.72 -4.11 4.38
N ILE A 71 -2.45 -4.37 4.05
CA ILE A 71 -1.64 -5.44 4.65
C ILE A 71 -0.56 -4.78 5.49
N ARG A 72 -0.55 -5.02 6.80
CA ARG A 72 0.49 -4.48 7.68
C ARG A 72 1.63 -5.48 7.84
N ILE A 73 2.86 -5.05 7.55
CA ILE A 73 4.09 -5.73 7.96
C ILE A 73 4.69 -4.92 9.11
N SER A 74 4.65 -5.49 10.31
CA SER A 74 5.08 -4.78 11.52
C SER A 74 6.60 -4.61 11.60
N PRO A 75 7.09 -3.68 12.44
CA PRO A 75 8.53 -3.51 12.67
C PRO A 75 9.24 -4.79 13.09
N GLU A 76 8.58 -5.67 13.85
CA GLU A 76 9.19 -6.90 14.37
C GLU A 76 9.40 -7.94 13.28
N ILE A 77 8.44 -8.03 12.34
CA ILE A 77 8.59 -8.85 11.15
C ILE A 77 9.70 -8.28 10.27
N HIS A 78 9.76 -6.95 10.13
CA HIS A 78 10.86 -6.30 9.40
C HIS A 78 12.22 -6.61 10.04
N GLU A 79 12.38 -6.48 11.36
CA GLU A 79 13.62 -6.79 12.07
C GLU A 79 14.07 -8.25 11.86
N GLN A 80 13.13 -9.20 11.81
CA GLN A 80 13.44 -10.61 11.52
C GLN A 80 13.91 -10.85 10.08
N ILE A 81 13.41 -10.07 9.11
CA ILE A 81 13.65 -10.29 7.68
C ILE A 81 14.81 -9.43 7.14
N LYS A 82 15.04 -8.24 7.70
CA LYS A 82 15.98 -7.25 7.15
C LYS A 82 17.43 -7.70 7.16
N ARG A 83 17.81 -8.60 8.07
CA ARG A 83 19.20 -9.01 8.31
C ARG A 83 20.08 -7.76 8.51
N ASP A 84 21.04 -7.53 7.61
CA ASP A 84 21.96 -6.39 7.65
C ASP A 84 21.51 -5.21 6.76
N SER A 85 20.33 -5.29 6.14
CA SER A 85 19.81 -4.22 5.29
C SER A 85 19.53 -2.95 6.09
N PRO A 86 20.04 -1.78 5.67
CA PRO A 86 19.76 -0.51 6.32
C PRO A 86 18.40 0.07 5.92
N LEU A 87 17.70 -0.54 4.95
CA LEU A 87 16.47 -0.01 4.38
C LEU A 87 15.31 -0.16 5.37
N LYS A 88 14.56 0.94 5.58
CA LYS A 88 13.33 0.92 6.39
C LYS A 88 12.19 0.12 5.74
N ILE A 89 12.28 -0.09 4.42
CA ILE A 89 11.30 -0.82 3.62
C ILE A 89 12.06 -1.82 2.74
N LEU A 90 11.58 -3.06 2.70
CA LEU A 90 12.05 -4.07 1.76
C LEU A 90 10.97 -4.25 0.69
N GLU A 91 11.12 -3.53 -0.42
CA GLU A 91 10.06 -3.39 -1.43
C GLU A 91 9.64 -4.73 -2.03
N ASN A 92 10.60 -5.60 -2.31
CA ASN A 92 10.37 -6.95 -2.81
C ASN A 92 9.53 -7.80 -1.83
N VAL A 93 9.78 -7.69 -0.52
CA VAL A 93 9.00 -8.38 0.51
C VAL A 93 7.57 -7.83 0.56
N ALA A 94 7.43 -6.50 0.51
CA ALA A 94 6.13 -5.85 0.50
C ALA A 94 5.31 -6.28 -0.73
N ARG A 95 5.86 -6.16 -1.94
CA ARG A 95 5.20 -6.54 -3.18
C ARG A 95 4.83 -8.02 -3.19
N ASN A 96 5.73 -8.91 -2.79
CA ASN A 96 5.43 -10.35 -2.71
C ASN A 96 4.32 -10.65 -1.69
N ALA A 97 4.29 -9.97 -0.54
CA ALA A 97 3.24 -10.16 0.45
C ALA A 97 1.86 -9.78 -0.08
N ALA A 98 1.76 -8.76 -0.94
CA ALA A 98 0.52 -8.41 -1.63
C ALA A 98 0.18 -9.40 -2.75
N ILE A 99 1.15 -9.79 -3.60
CA ILE A 99 0.91 -10.71 -4.73
C ILE A 99 0.31 -12.02 -4.25
N VAL A 100 0.85 -12.62 -3.19
CA VAL A 100 0.33 -13.90 -2.66
C VAL A 100 -1.06 -13.77 -2.00
N ARG A 101 -1.53 -12.55 -1.77
CA ARG A 101 -2.83 -12.23 -1.17
C ARG A 101 -3.80 -11.61 -2.18
N SER A 102 -3.41 -11.46 -3.44
CA SER A 102 -4.30 -10.91 -4.46
C SER A 102 -5.47 -11.85 -4.76
N ASN A 103 -6.58 -11.26 -5.18
CA ASN A 103 -7.77 -11.98 -5.59
C ASN A 103 -7.41 -12.94 -6.75
N ARG A 104 -7.65 -14.23 -6.54
CA ARG A 104 -7.34 -15.28 -7.51
C ARG A 104 -8.19 -15.19 -8.78
N LEU A 105 -9.30 -14.45 -8.74
CA LEU A 105 -10.14 -14.18 -9.91
C LEU A 105 -9.58 -13.06 -10.79
N ASN A 106 -8.63 -12.26 -10.28
CA ASN A 106 -7.97 -11.22 -11.07
C ASN A 106 -6.86 -11.85 -11.92
N HIS A 107 -6.87 -11.54 -13.22
CA HIS A 107 -5.92 -12.12 -14.18
C HIS A 107 -4.63 -11.31 -14.31
N TRP A 108 -4.66 -10.05 -13.89
CA TRP A 108 -3.56 -9.11 -14.06
C TRP A 108 -3.16 -8.49 -12.73
N VAL A 109 -1.86 -8.25 -12.58
CA VAL A 109 -1.28 -7.52 -11.45
C VAL A 109 -0.53 -6.31 -11.99
N LEU A 110 -0.89 -5.12 -11.52
CA LEU A 110 -0.11 -3.89 -11.73
C LEU A 110 0.68 -3.59 -10.46
N SER A 111 2.01 -3.68 -10.53
CA SER A 111 2.87 -3.27 -9.42
C SER A 111 3.33 -1.82 -9.65
N THR A 112 2.89 -0.90 -8.80
CA THR A 112 3.23 0.53 -8.91
C THR A 112 3.56 1.12 -7.53
N ASN A 113 3.81 2.42 -7.48
CA ASN A 113 3.98 3.19 -6.25
C ASN A 113 2.70 3.97 -5.94
N PRO A 114 2.40 4.25 -4.66
CA PRO A 114 1.17 4.94 -4.26
C PRO A 114 1.08 6.39 -4.75
N ASP A 115 2.19 6.99 -5.19
CA ASP A 115 2.32 8.37 -5.62
C ASP A 115 2.72 8.54 -7.09
N VAL A 116 2.68 7.45 -7.88
CA VAL A 116 2.95 7.47 -9.33
C VAL A 116 1.61 7.35 -10.07
N LEU A 117 1.33 8.35 -10.90
CA LEU A 117 0.19 8.42 -11.81
C LEU A 117 0.61 8.01 -13.22
#